data_AF-A0A4V4RYN8-F1
#
_entry.id   AF-A0A4V4RYN8-F1
#
_cell.length_a   1.000
_cell.length_b   1.000
_cell.length_c   1.000
_cell.angle_alpha   90.00
_cell.angle_beta   90.00
_cell.angle_gamma   90.00
#
_symmetry.space_group_name_H-M   'P 1'
#
loop_
_entity.id
_entity.type
_entity.pdbx_description
1 polymer ?
#
loop_
_entity_poly.entity_id
_entity_poly.type
_entity_poly.pdbx_seq_one_letter_code
_entity_poly.pdbx_strand_id
1 'polypeptide(L)'
;MEMKVTDKSIYNFAGQVIGKNWGLEVIPTDPAEKSFSPVYPYSNNKESLEEFISMYKEELESFFESGERLYFCRHVWENNTERREQMKEIWYCKGVIIN
;
A
#
# COMPACT_ATOMS: atom_id res chain seq x y z
N MET A 1 -1.34 -7.97 -12.95
CA MET A 1 -1.15 -8.66 -11.66
C MET A 1 -2.47 -8.63 -10.89
N GLU A 2 -2.59 -9.32 -9.75
CA GLU A 2 -3.75 -9.20 -8.85
C GLU A 2 -3.33 -8.56 -7.51
N MET A 3 -4.15 -7.65 -6.99
CA MET A 3 -3.93 -7.00 -5.70
C MET A 3 -5.10 -7.28 -4.76
N LYS A 4 -4.82 -7.74 -3.55
CA LYS A 4 -5.82 -8.04 -2.52
C LYS A 4 -5.49 -7.36 -1.21
N VAL A 5 -6.50 -6.90 -0.49
CA VAL A 5 -6.31 -6.42 0.88
C VAL A 5 -6.16 -7.61 1.82
N THR A 6 -5.12 -7.60 2.64
CA THR A 6 -4.80 -8.66 3.60
C THR A 6 -4.49 -8.09 4.97
N ASP A 7 -4.78 -8.82 6.05
CA ASP A 7 -4.48 -8.37 7.40
C ASP A 7 -3.03 -8.65 7.81
N LYS A 8 -2.49 -7.72 8.60
CA LYS A 8 -1.17 -7.77 9.20
C LYS A 8 -1.31 -7.57 10.70
N SER A 9 -0.97 -8.59 11.46
CA SER A 9 -0.91 -8.46 12.93
C SER A 9 0.25 -7.54 13.32
N ILE A 10 -0.02 -6.65 14.29
CA ILE A 10 0.98 -5.79 14.92
C ILE A 10 1.42 -6.47 16.20
N TYR A 11 2.73 -6.62 16.38
CA TYR A 11 3.31 -7.27 17.55
C TYR A 11 4.04 -6.26 18.42
N ASN A 12 3.98 -6.44 19.74
CA ASN A 12 4.87 -5.74 20.66
C ASN A 12 6.24 -6.45 20.73
N PHE A 13 7.18 -5.89 21.50
CA PHE A 13 8.51 -6.46 21.71
C PHE A 13 8.50 -7.84 22.39
N ALA A 14 7.41 -8.22 23.05
CA ALA A 14 7.22 -9.54 23.64
C ALA A 14 6.61 -10.56 22.65
N GLY A 15 6.38 -10.18 21.39
CA GLY A 15 5.78 -11.03 20.37
C GLY A 15 4.27 -11.23 20.53
N GLN A 16 3.61 -10.42 21.35
CA GLN A 16 2.16 -10.48 21.53
C GLN A 16 1.46 -9.60 20.50
N VAL A 17 0.36 -10.09 19.94
CA VAL A 17 -0.49 -9.31 19.03
C VAL A 17 -1.15 -8.18 19.83
N ILE A 18 -0.84 -6.94 19.47
CA ILE A 18 -1.39 -5.71 20.09
C ILE A 18 -2.36 -4.96 19.16
N GLY A 19 -2.52 -5.41 17.92
CA GLY A 19 -3.43 -4.81 16.97
C GLY A 19 -3.38 -5.48 15.61
N LYS A 20 -4.17 -4.94 14.69
CA LYS A 20 -4.19 -5.34 13.28
C LYS A 20 -4.12 -4.09 12.42
N ASN A 21 -3.35 -4.20 11.34
CA ASN A 21 -3.40 -3.30 10.19
C ASN A 21 -3.76 -4.11 8.95
N TRP A 22 -4.02 -3.40 7.87
CA TRP A 22 -4.26 -3.93 6.53
C TRP A 22 -3.10 -3.52 5.64
N GLY A 23 -2.78 -4.35 4.68
CA GLY A 23 -1.84 -4.05 3.60
C GLY A 23 -2.28 -4.72 2.31
N LEU A 24 -1.40 -4.68 1.32
CA LEU A 24 -1.62 -5.33 0.04
C LEU A 24 -0.91 -6.69 -0.03
N GLU A 25 -1.60 -7.68 -0.57
CA GLU A 25 -0.99 -8.83 -1.18
C GLU A 25 -0.94 -8.59 -2.68
N VAL A 26 0.27 -8.63 -3.25
CA VAL A 26 0.51 -8.48 -4.68
C VAL A 26 0.86 -9.85 -5.24
N ILE A 27 0.01 -10.34 -6.13
CA ILE A 27 0.12 -11.64 -6.78
C ILE A 27 0.52 -11.39 -8.24
N PRO A 28 1.78 -11.68 -8.62
CA PRO A 28 2.23 -11.55 -9.99
C PRO A 28 1.39 -12.41 -10.94
N THR A 29 1.32 -11.99 -12.20
CA THR A 29 0.68 -12.80 -13.26
C THR A 29 1.55 -14.00 -13.63
N ASP A 30 2.88 -13.87 -13.55
CA ASP A 30 3.82 -14.97 -13.75
C ASP A 30 3.97 -15.79 -12.46
N PRO A 31 3.57 -17.07 -12.44
CA PRO A 31 3.73 -17.93 -11.26
C PRO A 31 5.18 -18.25 -10.89
N ALA A 32 6.16 -17.93 -11.74
CA ALA A 32 7.58 -18.01 -11.40
C ALA A 32 8.05 -16.84 -10.51
N GLU A 33 7.31 -15.73 -10.48
CA GLU A 33 7.59 -14.59 -9.61
C GLU A 33 7.03 -14.81 -8.21
N LYS A 34 7.79 -14.39 -7.19
CA LYS A 34 7.34 -14.49 -5.79
C LYS A 34 6.22 -13.50 -5.51
N SER A 35 5.14 -13.96 -4.88
CA SER A 35 4.15 -13.08 -4.28
C SER A 35 4.76 -12.28 -3.12
N PHE A 36 4.22 -11.09 -2.88
CA PHE A 36 4.63 -10.23 -1.77
C PHE A 36 3.43 -9.88 -0.90
N SER A 37 3.53 -10.18 0.40
CA SER A 37 2.42 -10.00 1.34
C SER A 37 2.91 -9.89 2.79
N PRO A 38 2.34 -9.02 3.63
CA PRO A 38 1.64 -7.79 3.29
C PRO A 38 2.65 -6.69 2.92
N VAL A 39 2.48 -6.07 1.74
CA VAL A 39 3.25 -4.92 1.29
C VAL A 39 2.49 -3.61 1.46
N TYR A 40 3.25 -2.53 1.42
CA TYR A 40 2.77 -1.16 1.41
C TYR A 40 1.79 -0.92 0.21
N PRO A 41 0.79 -0.03 0.34
CA PRO A 41 0.51 0.82 1.50
C PRO A 41 -0.21 0.08 2.63
N TYR A 42 -0.11 0.64 3.83
CA TYR A 42 -0.72 0.09 5.03
C TYR A 42 -1.86 0.96 5.52
N SER A 43 -2.88 0.37 6.12
CA SER A 43 -3.97 1.12 6.74
C SER A 43 -4.48 0.48 8.02
N ASN A 44 -4.96 1.28 8.96
CA ASN A 44 -5.77 0.77 10.07
C ASN A 44 -7.25 0.61 9.69
N ASN A 45 -7.66 1.07 8.50
CA ASN A 45 -9.01 0.97 7.98
C ASN A 45 -9.00 0.19 6.64
N LYS A 46 -9.71 -0.94 6.62
CA LYS A 46 -9.80 -1.79 5.42
C LYS A 46 -10.48 -1.07 4.25
N GLU A 47 -11.59 -0.40 4.50
CA GLU A 47 -12.41 0.24 3.46
C GLU A 47 -11.65 1.39 2.79
N SER A 48 -10.93 2.19 3.58
CA SER A 48 -10.07 3.25 3.03
C SER A 48 -8.97 2.70 2.13
N LEU A 49 -8.40 1.53 2.48
CA LEU A 49 -7.38 0.88 1.66
C LEU A 49 -7.99 0.30 0.38
N GLU A 50 -9.18 -0.30 0.44
CA GLU A 50 -9.92 -0.75 -0.74
C GLU A 50 -10.27 0.42 -1.68
N GLU A 51 -10.72 1.55 -1.13
CA GLU A 51 -10.96 2.78 -1.89
C GLU A 51 -9.69 3.27 -2.58
N PHE A 52 -8.57 3.31 -1.85
CA PHE A 52 -7.27 3.71 -2.39
C PHE A 52 -6.85 2.81 -3.57
N ILE A 53 -6.94 1.49 -3.41
CA ILE A 53 -6.58 0.53 -4.47
C ILE A 53 -7.49 0.70 -5.69
N SER A 54 -8.79 0.90 -5.46
CA SER A 54 -9.72 1.14 -6.56
C SER A 54 -9.43 2.45 -7.30
N MET A 55 -9.00 3.49 -6.59
CA MET A 55 -8.72 4.80 -7.17
C MET A 55 -7.42 4.82 -7.96
N TYR A 56 -6.39 4.11 -7.49
CA TYR A 56 -5.04 4.14 -8.09
C TYR A 56 -4.59 2.79 -8.64
N LYS A 57 -5.53 2.02 -9.18
CA LYS A 57 -5.25 0.64 -9.61
C LYS A 57 -4.12 0.60 -10.65
N GLU A 58 -4.20 1.43 -11.68
CA GLU A 58 -3.24 1.44 -12.79
C GLU A 58 -1.86 1.93 -12.33
N GLU A 59 -1.82 2.95 -11.47
CA GLU A 59 -0.58 3.48 -10.90
C GLU A 59 0.07 2.48 -9.96
N LEU A 60 -0.71 1.73 -9.17
CA LEU A 60 -0.20 0.67 -8.30
C LEU A 60 0.37 -0.49 -9.11
N GLU A 61 -0.30 -0.92 -10.18
CA GLU A 61 0.22 -1.94 -11.09
C GLU A 61 1.57 -1.49 -11.68
N SER A 62 1.63 -0.28 -12.23
CA SER A 62 2.87 0.31 -12.76
C SER A 62 3.97 0.43 -11.69
N PHE A 63 3.61 0.84 -10.48
CA PHE A 63 4.52 0.97 -9.35
C PHE A 63 5.15 -0.36 -8.98
N PHE A 64 4.37 -1.42 -8.84
CA PHE A 64 4.90 -2.73 -8.48
C PHE A 64 5.69 -3.38 -9.63
N GLU A 65 5.29 -3.17 -10.88
CA GLU A 65 6.03 -3.62 -12.07
C GLU A 65 7.42 -2.96 -12.18
N SER A 66 7.55 -1.71 -11.73
CA SER A 66 8.84 -1.01 -11.70
C SER A 66 9.86 -1.59 -10.71
N GLY A 67 9.40 -2.46 -9.81
CA GLY A 67 10.20 -3.00 -8.70
C GLY A 67 10.29 -2.06 -7.49
N GLU A 68 9.69 -0.87 -7.55
CA GLU A 68 9.56 0.03 -6.40
C GLU A 68 8.62 -0.54 -5.32
N ARG A 69 8.87 -0.14 -4.06
CA ARG A 69 8.14 -0.70 -2.89
C ARG A 69 7.79 0.30 -1.79
N LEU A 70 8.28 1.53 -1.86
CA LEU A 70 8.20 2.47 -0.73
C LEU A 70 7.79 3.90 -1.08
N TYR A 71 7.86 4.35 -2.35
CA TYR A 71 7.71 5.77 -2.71
C TYR A 71 6.61 5.99 -3.77
N PHE A 72 5.42 5.47 -3.50
CA PHE A 72 4.29 5.56 -4.43
C PHE A 72 3.91 7.00 -4.80
N CYS A 73 3.94 7.93 -3.84
CA CYS A 73 3.60 9.33 -4.15
C CYS A 73 4.60 9.93 -5.14
N ARG A 74 5.88 9.52 -5.05
CA ARG A 74 6.91 9.91 -6.02
C ARG A 74 6.69 9.23 -7.37
N HIS A 75 6.22 7.98 -7.41
CA HIS A 75 5.86 7.31 -8.67
C HIS A 75 4.75 8.06 -9.41
N VAL A 76 3.70 8.50 -8.69
CA VAL A 76 2.54 9.18 -9.30
C VAL A 76 2.85 10.63 -9.70
N TRP A 77 3.55 11.38 -8.84
CA TRP A 77 3.70 12.84 -8.99
C TRP A 77 5.14 13.31 -9.22
N GLU A 78 6.09 12.39 -9.35
CA GLU A 78 7.52 12.64 -9.58
C GLU A 78 8.09 13.73 -8.64
N ASN A 79 8.43 14.89 -9.21
CA ASN A 79 9.04 16.04 -8.53
C ASN A 79 8.00 17.06 -8.03
N ASN A 80 6.71 16.85 -8.25
CA ASN A 80 5.65 17.74 -7.77
C ASN A 80 5.40 17.54 -6.27
N THR A 81 6.21 18.22 -5.45
CA THR A 81 6.15 18.13 -3.98
C THR A 81 4.79 18.50 -3.43
N GLU A 82 4.14 19.55 -3.93
CA GLU A 82 2.84 19.98 -3.41
C GLU A 82 1.77 18.90 -3.57
N ARG A 83 1.67 18.30 -4.76
CA ARG A 83 0.70 17.22 -5.03
C ARG A 83 0.99 15.96 -4.19
N ARG A 84 2.27 15.64 -3.97
CA ARG A 84 2.67 14.51 -3.11
C ARG A 84 2.20 14.70 -1.68
N GLU A 85 2.44 15.88 -1.10
CA GLU A 85 2.05 16.16 0.27
C GLU A 85 0.52 16.23 0.43
N GLN A 86 -0.20 16.84 -0.53
CA GLN A 86 -1.67 16.83 -0.55
C GLN A 86 -2.24 15.41 -0.58
N MET A 87 -1.67 14.53 -1.41
CA MET A 87 -2.09 13.14 -1.50
C MET A 87 -1.86 12.40 -0.19
N LYS A 88 -0.67 12.56 0.42
CA LYS A 88 -0.36 11.97 1.73
C LYS A 88 -1.34 12.44 2.80
N GLU A 89 -1.65 13.73 2.85
CA GLU A 89 -2.56 14.30 3.82
C GLU A 89 -3.99 13.75 3.69
N ILE A 90 -4.52 13.69 2.46
CA ILE A 90 -5.86 13.16 2.17
C ILE A 90 -5.99 11.71 2.66
N TRP A 91 -5.00 10.88 2.34
CA TRP A 91 -5.05 9.45 2.65
C TRP A 91 -4.70 9.15 4.10
N TYR A 92 -3.80 9.93 4.70
CA TYR A 92 -3.50 9.84 6.12
C TYR A 92 -4.74 10.15 6.97
N CYS A 93 -5.54 11.15 6.59
CA CYS A 93 -6.82 11.45 7.26
C CYS A 93 -7.82 10.29 7.19
N LYS A 94 -7.73 9.44 6.16
CA LYS A 94 -8.54 8.22 6.01
C LYS A 94 -7.90 6.99 6.66
N GLY A 95 -6.74 7.13 7.28
CA GLY A 95 -6.01 6.05 7.94
C GLY A 95 -5.11 5.22 7.02
N VAL A 96 -4.85 5.67 5.78
CA VAL A 96 -3.95 5.00 4.82
C VAL A 96 -2.60 5.72 4.84
N ILE A 97 -1.53 4.97 5.12
CA ILE A 97 -0.17 5.49 5.20
C ILE A 97 0.51 5.29 3.85
N ILE A 98 0.79 6.42 3.19
CA ILE A 98 1.52 6.48 1.91
C ILE A 98 2.76 7.38 1.99
N ASN A 99 3.80 7.05 1.24
CA ASN A 99 5.07 7.76 1.06
C ASN A 99 5.37 8.04 -0.41
#